data_AF-A0AAE4F089-F1
#
_entry.id   AF-A0AAE4F089-F1
#
_cell.length_a   1.000
_cell.length_b   1.000
_cell.length_c   1.000
_cell.angle_alpha   90.00
_cell.angle_beta   90.00
_cell.angle_gamma   90.00
#
_symmetry.space_group_name_H-M   'P 1'
#
loop_
_entity.id
_entity.type
_entity.pdbx_description
1 polymer ?
#
loop_
_entity_poly.entity_id
_entity_poly.type
_entity_poly.pdbx_seq_one_letter_code
_entity_poly.pdbx_strand_id
1 'polypeptide(L)'
;MYENMSATDSNTGTQSLFTGLPSGVVPIVAILAALVSTYIHLSLAPMVMQFNTVQGALFILAGLGFIGGIVLYLTKYWRRELYLVAIVFALAQVAAFFVMGGRVNQMAIASKVSEVVFAAAAAYLYQTDTAVTS
;
A
#
# COMPACT_ATOMS: atom_id res chain seq x y z
N MET A 1 -34.45 -41.17 29.18
CA MET A 1 -33.26 -40.31 29.34
C MET A 1 -32.35 -40.62 28.16
N TYR A 2 -32.20 -39.68 27.22
CA TYR A 2 -31.20 -39.76 26.18
C TYR A 2 -30.34 -38.50 26.30
N GLU A 3 -29.09 -38.72 26.72
CA GLU A 3 -28.07 -37.69 26.85
C GLU A 3 -27.63 -37.32 25.44
N ASN A 4 -28.04 -36.14 24.98
CA ASN A 4 -27.63 -35.64 23.68
C ASN A 4 -26.19 -35.12 23.84
N MET A 5 -25.24 -36.02 23.60
CA MET A 5 -23.81 -35.74 23.57
C MET A 5 -23.58 -34.61 22.56
N SER A 6 -23.40 -33.39 23.07
CA SER A 6 -22.99 -32.24 22.27
C SER A 6 -21.56 -32.53 21.83
N ALA A 7 -21.39 -32.94 20.58
CA ALA A 7 -20.10 -32.98 19.93
C ALA A 7 -19.59 -31.54 19.90
N THR A 8 -18.66 -31.22 20.80
CA THR A 8 -17.87 -30.02 20.71
C THR A 8 -17.04 -30.14 19.44
N ASP A 9 -17.52 -29.57 18.34
CA ASP A 9 -16.72 -29.32 17.14
C ASP A 9 -15.58 -28.39 17.56
N SER A 10 -14.45 -28.98 17.96
CA SER A 10 -13.18 -28.28 18.06
C SER A 10 -12.71 -27.98 16.64
N ASN A 11 -13.36 -27.00 16.03
CA ASN A 11 -12.93 -26.39 14.80
C ASN A 11 -11.64 -25.62 15.11
N THR A 12 -10.50 -26.31 15.02
CA THR A 12 -9.19 -25.65 14.87
C THR A 12 -9.18 -24.99 13.49
N GLY A 13 -10.04 -24.00 13.31
CA GLY A 13 -10.21 -23.27 12.06
C GLY A 13 -8.97 -22.42 11.86
N THR A 14 -8.17 -22.77 10.84
CA THR A 14 -7.09 -21.90 10.36
C THR A 14 -7.71 -20.58 9.93
N GLN A 15 -7.66 -19.58 10.81
CA GLN A 15 -8.14 -18.23 10.52
C GLN A 15 -7.35 -17.67 9.32
N SER A 16 -8.04 -17.27 8.26
CA SER A 16 -7.43 -16.72 7.05
C SER A 16 -6.47 -15.57 7.39
N LEU A 17 -5.30 -15.54 6.75
CA LEU A 17 -4.35 -14.43 6.88
C LEU A 17 -4.83 -13.19 6.13
N PHE A 18 -5.51 -13.39 5.00
CA PHE A 18 -6.02 -12.33 4.15
C PHE A 18 -7.47 -12.00 4.51
N THR A 19 -7.77 -10.70 4.55
CA THR A 19 -9.11 -10.16 4.83
C THR A 19 -9.97 -10.05 3.57
N GLY A 20 -9.39 -10.30 2.38
CA GLY A 20 -10.06 -10.11 1.10
C GLY A 20 -10.00 -8.66 0.61
N LEU A 21 -10.73 -8.36 -0.47
CA LEU A 21 -10.82 -7.00 -1.01
C LEU A 21 -11.59 -6.09 -0.05
N PRO A 22 -11.08 -4.89 0.26
CA PRO A 22 -11.76 -3.94 1.12
C PRO A 22 -13.03 -3.40 0.44
N SER A 23 -14.06 -3.13 1.24
CA SER A 23 -15.26 -2.45 0.78
C SER A 23 -15.08 -0.92 0.82
N GLY A 24 -15.78 -0.21 -0.06
CA GLY A 24 -15.77 1.25 -0.12
C GLY A 24 -14.78 1.84 -1.14
N VAL A 25 -15.03 3.09 -1.50
CA VAL A 25 -14.31 3.76 -2.61
C VAL A 25 -12.88 4.11 -2.22
N VAL A 26 -12.65 4.64 -1.01
CA VAL A 26 -11.32 5.16 -0.62
C VAL A 26 -10.25 4.07 -0.54
N PRO A 27 -10.50 2.88 0.05
CA PRO A 27 -9.55 1.76 0.01
C PRO A 27 -9.19 1.33 -1.41
N ILE A 28 -10.18 1.27 -2.30
CA ILE A 28 -9.96 0.90 -3.71
C ILE A 28 -9.12 1.96 -4.40
N VAL A 29 -9.40 3.25 -4.17
CA VAL A 29 -8.61 4.37 -4.72
C VAL A 29 -7.15 4.30 -4.22
N ALA A 30 -6.93 4.00 -2.94
CA ALA A 30 -5.58 3.83 -2.41
C ALA A 30 -4.85 2.68 -3.13
N ILE A 31 -5.47 1.51 -3.26
CA ILE A 31 -4.87 0.36 -3.96
C ILE A 31 -4.56 0.70 -5.42
N LEU A 32 -5.50 1.31 -6.15
CA LEU A 32 -5.28 1.69 -7.55
C LEU A 32 -4.16 2.72 -7.70
N ALA A 33 -4.10 3.74 -6.85
CA ALA A 33 -3.04 4.72 -6.85
C ALA A 33 -1.67 4.10 -6.58
N ALA A 34 -1.59 3.17 -5.61
CA ALA A 34 -0.37 2.41 -5.33
C ALA A 34 0.04 1.51 -6.50
N LEU A 35 -0.91 0.88 -7.20
CA LEU A 35 -0.63 0.06 -8.39
C LEU A 35 -0.12 0.89 -9.57
N VAL A 36 -0.70 2.06 -9.82
CA VAL A 36 -0.20 2.98 -10.86
C VAL A 36 1.22 3.42 -10.52
N SER A 37 1.48 3.83 -9.28
CA SER A 37 2.82 4.19 -8.84
C SER A 37 3.81 3.03 -8.99
N THR A 38 3.42 1.83 -8.57
CA THR A 38 4.21 0.59 -8.73
C THR A 38 4.59 0.37 -10.19
N TYR A 39 3.61 0.39 -11.09
CA TYR A 39 3.83 0.18 -12.51
C TYR A 39 4.84 1.18 -13.07
N ILE A 40 4.69 2.47 -12.74
CA ILE A 40 5.58 3.52 -13.23
C ILE A 40 7.01 3.32 -12.67
N HIS A 41 7.18 3.08 -11.37
CA HIS A 41 8.51 2.87 -10.79
C HIS A 41 9.23 1.65 -11.37
N LEU A 42 8.53 0.52 -11.47
CA LEU A 42 9.14 -0.72 -11.98
C LEU A 42 9.41 -0.64 -13.48
N SER A 43 8.55 0.04 -14.26
CA SER A 43 8.77 0.21 -15.70
C SER A 43 9.92 1.18 -16.01
N LEU A 44 10.12 2.23 -15.20
CA LEU A 44 11.24 3.16 -15.38
C LEU A 44 12.56 2.64 -14.79
N ALA A 45 12.52 1.72 -13.82
CA ALA A 45 13.73 1.24 -13.14
C ALA A 45 14.85 0.76 -14.09
N PRO A 46 14.60 -0.09 -15.11
CA PRO A 46 15.66 -0.55 -16.01
C PRO A 46 16.34 0.58 -16.78
N MET A 47 15.56 1.59 -17.20
CA MET A 47 16.07 2.77 -17.90
C MET A 47 16.92 3.62 -16.96
N VAL A 48 16.42 3.94 -15.76
CA VAL A 48 17.13 4.77 -14.78
C VAL A 48 18.44 4.10 -14.34
N MET A 49 18.44 2.76 -14.21
CA MET A 49 19.61 1.97 -13.84
C MET A 49 20.80 2.17 -14.79
N GLN A 50 20.56 2.44 -16.08
CA GLN A 50 21.62 2.69 -17.07
C GLN A 50 22.37 4.01 -16.82
N PHE A 51 21.72 4.97 -16.16
CA PHE A 51 22.28 6.30 -15.92
C PHE A 51 22.77 6.48 -14.47
N ASN A 52 22.03 5.90 -13.51
CA ASN A 52 22.36 5.95 -12.10
C ASN A 52 21.83 4.71 -11.39
N THR A 53 22.73 3.79 -11.05
CA THR A 53 22.39 2.50 -10.42
C THR A 53 21.70 2.67 -9.06
N VAL A 54 22.13 3.64 -8.24
CA VAL A 54 21.51 3.89 -6.92
C VAL A 54 20.07 4.35 -7.10
N GLN A 55 19.82 5.29 -8.01
CA GLN A 55 18.46 5.75 -8.30
C GLN A 55 17.60 4.66 -8.93
N GLY A 56 18.16 3.84 -9.82
CA GLY A 56 17.47 2.68 -10.40
C GLY A 56 17.07 1.66 -9.33
N ALA A 57 17.95 1.35 -8.38
CA ALA A 57 17.64 0.49 -7.25
C ALA A 57 16.55 1.09 -6.35
N LEU A 58 16.59 2.41 -6.10
CA LEU A 58 15.53 3.10 -5.36
C LEU A 58 14.17 3.03 -6.07
N PHE A 59 14.13 3.05 -7.40
CA PHE A 59 12.90 2.84 -8.15
C PHE A 59 12.35 1.42 -7.96
N ILE A 60 13.22 0.40 -7.97
CA ILE A 60 12.80 -0.98 -7.67
C ILE A 60 12.26 -1.09 -6.25
N LEU A 61 13.00 -0.58 -5.27
CA LEU A 61 12.60 -0.58 -3.85
C LEU A 61 11.29 0.17 -3.63
N ALA A 62 11.06 1.27 -4.34
CA ALA A 62 9.82 2.02 -4.30
C ALA A 62 8.63 1.19 -4.79
N GLY A 63 8.76 0.56 -5.96
CA GLY A 63 7.72 -0.32 -6.50
C GLY A 63 7.42 -1.50 -5.57
N LEU A 64 8.46 -2.13 -5.03
CA LEU A 64 8.31 -3.21 -4.04
C LEU A 64 7.69 -2.73 -2.73
N GLY A 65 7.98 -1.49 -2.30
CA GLY A 65 7.37 -0.88 -1.12
C GLY A 65 5.86 -0.69 -1.28
N PHE A 66 5.39 -0.22 -2.43
CA PHE A 66 3.95 -0.13 -2.72
C PHE A 66 3.29 -1.51 -2.80
N ILE A 67 3.90 -2.49 -3.49
CA ILE A 67 3.38 -3.87 -3.52
C ILE A 67 3.32 -4.45 -2.11
N GLY A 68 4.40 -4.33 -1.34
CA GLY A 68 4.47 -4.83 0.03
C GLY A 68 3.41 -4.17 0.93
N GLY A 69 3.19 -2.86 0.76
CA GLY A 69 2.13 -2.13 1.42
C GLY A 69 0.74 -2.66 1.06
N ILE A 70 0.44 -2.88 -0.22
CA ILE A 70 -0.84 -3.47 -0.66
C ILE A 70 -1.02 -4.87 -0.07
N VAL A 71 -0.01 -5.73 -0.17
CA VAL A 71 -0.09 -7.10 0.37
C VAL A 71 -0.35 -7.06 1.86
N LEU A 72 0.40 -6.26 2.62
CA LEU A 72 0.22 -6.11 4.06
C LEU A 72 -1.17 -5.55 4.41
N TYR A 73 -1.68 -4.59 3.62
CA TYR A 73 -3.01 -3.99 3.80
C TYR A 73 -4.15 -5.00 3.67
N LEU A 74 -3.99 -5.99 2.80
CA LEU A 74 -4.97 -7.05 2.59
C LEU A 74 -4.87 -8.18 3.62
N THR A 75 -4.04 -8.04 4.65
CA THR A 75 -3.90 -9.03 5.73
C THR A 75 -4.50 -8.54 7.03
N LYS A 76 -4.80 -9.49 7.93
CA LYS A 76 -5.19 -9.21 9.32
C LYS A 76 -4.13 -8.49 10.16
N TYR A 77 -2.91 -8.33 9.62
CA TYR A 77 -1.82 -7.64 10.31
C TYR A 77 -1.83 -6.13 10.08
N TRP A 78 -2.71 -5.61 9.22
CA TRP A 78 -2.79 -4.17 9.03
C TRP A 78 -3.29 -3.48 10.31
N ARG A 79 -2.48 -2.57 10.84
CA ARG A 79 -2.82 -1.74 12.00
C ARG A 79 -2.89 -0.29 11.60
N ARG A 80 -3.63 0.51 12.36
CA ARG A 80 -3.84 1.93 12.09
C ARG A 80 -2.54 2.70 11.89
N GLU A 81 -1.48 2.37 12.63
CA GLU A 81 -0.18 3.02 12.54
C GLU A 81 0.48 2.82 11.17
N LEU A 82 0.17 1.73 10.46
CA LEU A 82 0.71 1.45 9.14
C LEU A 82 0.19 2.43 8.07
N TYR A 83 -0.96 3.08 8.29
CA TYR A 83 -1.36 4.19 7.43
C TYR A 83 -0.37 5.35 7.52
N LEU A 84 0.15 5.67 8.71
CA LEU A 84 1.17 6.72 8.86
C LEU A 84 2.46 6.34 8.14
N VAL A 85 2.87 5.08 8.25
CA VAL A 85 4.04 4.55 7.52
C VAL A 85 3.82 4.68 6.01
N ALA A 86 2.64 4.31 5.51
CA ALA A 86 2.28 4.43 4.10
C ALA A 86 2.28 5.89 3.62
N ILE A 87 1.73 6.82 4.41
CA ILE A 87 1.74 8.26 4.12
C ILE A 87 3.17 8.78 4.02
N VAL A 88 4.00 8.53 5.04
CA VAL A 88 5.39 8.98 5.07
C VAL A 88 6.18 8.38 3.91
N PHE A 89 5.98 7.09 3.62
CA PHE A 89 6.61 6.41 2.48
C PHE A 89 6.26 7.10 1.16
N ALA A 90 4.98 7.32 0.88
CA ALA A 90 4.56 7.95 -0.38
C ALA A 90 5.04 9.40 -0.49
N LEU A 91 5.00 10.18 0.60
CA LEU A 91 5.55 11.54 0.62
C LEU A 91 7.07 11.56 0.43
N ALA A 92 7.78 10.56 0.95
CA ALA A 92 9.22 10.42 0.72
C ALA A 92 9.51 10.19 -0.78
N GLN A 93 8.68 9.46 -1.50
CA GLN A 93 8.81 9.28 -2.96
C GLN A 93 8.61 10.59 -3.73
N VAL A 94 7.65 11.42 -3.30
CA VAL A 94 7.42 12.74 -3.86
C VAL A 94 8.63 13.65 -3.57
N ALA A 95 9.09 13.69 -2.31
CA ALA A 95 10.22 14.50 -1.90
C ALA A 95 11.53 14.09 -2.61
N ALA A 96 11.80 12.78 -2.71
CA ALA A 96 12.97 12.24 -3.38
C ALA A 96 13.01 12.66 -4.86
N PHE A 97 11.87 12.71 -5.55
CA PHE A 97 11.82 13.20 -6.93
C PHE A 97 12.36 14.63 -7.06
N PHE A 98 12.00 15.53 -6.15
CA PHE A 98 12.48 16.91 -6.18
C PHE A 98 13.94 17.04 -5.73
N VAL A 99 14.29 16.40 -4.62
CA VAL A 99 15.65 16.46 -4.04
C VAL A 99 16.70 15.87 -4.98
N MET A 100 16.34 14.81 -5.72
CA MET A 100 17.24 14.13 -6.64
C MET A 100 17.20 14.68 -8.08
N GLY A 101 16.57 15.84 -8.30
CA GLY A 101 16.55 16.49 -9.62
C GLY A 101 15.77 15.70 -10.69
N GLY A 102 14.67 15.07 -10.29
CA GLY A 102 13.81 14.29 -11.18
C GLY A 102 13.30 15.11 -12.37
N ARG A 103 13.37 14.52 -13.57
CA ARG A 103 12.93 15.18 -14.80
C ARG A 103 11.41 15.19 -14.88
N VAL A 104 10.82 16.39 -15.02
CA VAL A 104 9.38 16.56 -15.21
C VAL A 104 8.99 16.07 -16.61
N ASN A 105 8.13 15.07 -16.66
CA ASN A 105 7.53 14.52 -17.87
C ASN A 105 6.17 13.89 -17.50
N GLN A 106 5.40 13.45 -18.50
CA GLN A 106 4.05 12.91 -18.26
C GLN A 106 4.05 11.70 -17.31
N MET A 107 4.99 10.78 -17.45
CA MET A 107 5.10 9.60 -16.59
C MET A 107 5.45 9.98 -15.15
N ALA A 108 6.37 10.92 -14.96
CA ALA A 108 6.76 11.43 -13.66
C ALA A 108 5.58 12.14 -12.98
N ILE A 109 4.88 13.02 -13.71
CA ILE A 109 3.68 13.70 -13.20
C ILE A 109 2.63 12.68 -12.77
N ALA A 110 2.33 11.70 -13.62
CA ALA A 110 1.36 10.64 -13.29
C ALA A 110 1.76 9.90 -12.00
N SER A 111 3.03 9.50 -11.87
CA SER A 111 3.52 8.86 -10.64
C SER A 111 3.39 9.75 -9.41
N LYS A 112 3.81 11.02 -9.48
CA LYS A 112 3.72 11.92 -8.32
C LYS A 112 2.26 12.20 -7.93
N VAL A 113 1.37 12.37 -8.90
CA VAL A 113 -0.07 12.52 -8.63
C VAL A 113 -0.62 11.26 -7.96
N SER A 114 -0.28 10.07 -8.46
CA SER A 114 -0.70 8.81 -7.82
C SER A 114 -0.19 8.68 -6.39
N GLU A 115 1.06 9.06 -6.11
CA GLU A 115 1.60 9.04 -4.74
C GLU A 115 0.87 10.00 -3.81
N VAL A 116 0.55 11.22 -4.28
CA VAL A 116 -0.20 12.20 -3.49
C VAL A 116 -1.63 11.72 -3.24
N VAL A 117 -2.30 11.16 -4.25
CA VAL A 117 -3.64 10.56 -4.11
C VAL A 117 -3.61 9.40 -3.11
N PHE A 118 -2.59 8.53 -3.19
CA PHE A 118 -2.40 7.45 -2.24
C PHE A 118 -2.22 7.97 -0.81
N ALA A 119 -1.34 8.96 -0.62
CA ALA A 119 -1.10 9.56 0.69
C ALA A 119 -2.37 10.21 1.27
N ALA A 120 -3.14 10.92 0.45
CA ALA A 120 -4.41 11.53 0.86
C ALA A 120 -5.46 10.46 1.24
N ALA A 121 -5.58 9.38 0.45
CA ALA A 121 -6.48 8.28 0.74
C ALA A 121 -6.07 7.55 2.04
N ALA A 122 -4.77 7.29 2.24
CA ALA A 122 -4.26 6.68 3.46
C ALA A 122 -4.49 7.58 4.70
N ALA A 123 -4.33 8.91 4.55
CA ALA A 123 -4.64 9.86 5.61
C ALA A 123 -6.13 9.87 5.97
N TYR A 124 -7.02 9.81 4.97
CA TYR A 124 -8.44 9.68 5.22
C TYR A 124 -8.75 8.38 5.99
N LEU A 125 -8.21 7.24 5.53
CA LEU A 125 -8.44 5.95 6.16
C LEU A 125 -7.93 5.92 7.61
N TYR A 126 -6.77 6.52 7.89
CA TYR A 126 -6.24 6.66 9.24
C TYR A 126 -7.22 7.37 10.21
N GLN A 127 -7.94 8.38 9.72
CA GLN A 127 -8.92 9.13 10.53
C GLN A 127 -10.20 8.34 10.75
N THR A 128 -10.65 7.56 9.75
CA THR A 128 -11.88 6.78 9.84
C THR A 128 -11.71 5.46 10.58
N ASP A 129 -10.51 4.90 10.61
CA ASP A 129 -10.21 3.65 11.31
C ASP A 129 -10.38 3.77 12.83
N THR A 130 -10.29 4.99 13.37
CA THR A 130 -10.54 5.29 14.80
C THR A 130 -12.02 5.37 15.18
N ALA A 131 -12.91 5.71 14.23
CA ALA A 131 -14.30 6.07 14.52
C ALA A 131 -15.19 4.89 14.96
N VAL A 132 -14.70 3.65 14.90
CA VAL A 132 -15.46 2.43 15.24
C VAL A 132 -15.20 1.98 16.70
N THR A 133 -14.35 2.69 17.45
CA THR A 133 -13.95 2.31 18.82
C THR A 133 -14.24 3.36 19.91
N SER A 134 -14.97 4.43 19.58
CA SER A 134 -15.36 5.49 20.52
C SER A 134 -16.84 5.49 20.84
#